data_AF-A0A9E4KA60-F1
#
_entry.id   AF-A0A9E4KA60-F1
#
_cell.length_a   1.000
_cell.length_b   1.000
_cell.length_c   1.000
_cell.angle_alpha   90.00
_cell.angle_beta   90.00
_cell.angle_gamma   90.00
#
_symmetry.space_group_name_H-M   'P 1'
#
loop_
_entity.id
_entity.type
_entity.pdbx_description
1 polymer ?
#
loop_
_entity_poly.entity_id
_entity_poly.type
_entity_poly.pdbx_seq_one_letter_code
_entity_poly.pdbx_strand_id
1 'polypeptide(L)'
;MATLSKRPSRQQGIALITAIVIVAMASIAAVAMTHNLQLNIRRTGNIQAADQSYYYTLGSEAWSRGMLIRDLLDDESKKYDSLDENWAIELPPTPVEGGEVQAVTTDLQGRFNLNNLYLEAEAEAQAKQEAAVQLAIFQRILAALELPESIAQATQDWL
;
A
#
# COMPACT_ATOMS: atom_id res chain seq x y z
N MET A 1 64.39 -29.90 -65.70
CA MET A 1 63.66 -30.12 -64.42
C MET A 1 63.21 -28.77 -63.89
N ALA A 2 61.93 -28.44 -64.03
CA ALA A 2 61.33 -27.24 -63.45
C ALA A 2 60.24 -27.68 -62.47
N THR A 3 60.40 -27.38 -61.19
CA THR A 3 59.45 -27.71 -60.13
C THR A 3 58.39 -26.61 -60.05
N LEU A 4 57.14 -26.96 -60.38
CA LEU A 4 55.96 -26.09 -60.24
C LEU A 4 55.61 -25.92 -58.76
N SER A 5 55.90 -24.74 -58.21
CA SER A 5 55.48 -24.34 -56.86
C SER A 5 53.99 -23.98 -56.86
N LYS A 6 53.18 -24.80 -56.20
CA LYS A 6 51.72 -24.61 -56.04
C LYS A 6 51.48 -23.50 -55.01
N ARG A 7 51.08 -22.30 -55.46
CA ARG A 7 50.75 -21.18 -54.56
C ARG A 7 49.54 -21.54 -53.68
N PRO A 8 49.59 -21.31 -52.36
CA PRO A 8 48.44 -21.53 -51.50
C PRO A 8 47.33 -20.56 -51.90
N SER A 9 46.10 -21.07 -52.05
CA SER A 9 44.92 -20.25 -52.28
C SER A 9 44.76 -19.27 -51.12
N ARG A 10 44.83 -17.98 -51.43
CA ARG A 10 44.75 -16.89 -50.47
C ARG A 10 43.27 -16.72 -50.12
N GLN A 11 42.86 -17.06 -48.90
CA GLN A 11 41.48 -16.86 -48.43
C GLN A 11 41.16 -15.36 -48.41
N GLN A 12 40.50 -14.87 -49.45
CA GLN A 12 40.08 -13.48 -49.61
C GLN A 12 38.55 -13.44 -49.55
N GLY A 13 37.99 -13.24 -48.35
CA GLY A 13 36.54 -13.09 -48.17
C GLY A 13 36.06 -13.30 -46.73
N ILE A 14 36.72 -14.15 -45.95
CA ILE A 14 36.29 -14.51 -44.59
C ILE A 14 36.44 -13.35 -43.59
N ALA A 15 37.51 -12.55 -43.69
CA ALA A 15 37.78 -11.47 -42.73
C ALA A 15 36.66 -10.40 -42.67
N LEU A 16 36.03 -10.10 -43.80
CA LEU A 16 34.93 -9.14 -43.86
C LEU A 16 33.66 -9.71 -43.22
N ILE A 17 33.36 -10.99 -43.50
CA ILE A 17 32.21 -11.68 -42.90
C ILE A 17 32.38 -11.75 -41.38
N THR A 18 33.57 -12.11 -40.89
CA THR A 18 33.83 -12.16 -39.44
C THR A 18 33.72 -10.78 -38.80
N ALA A 19 34.22 -9.73 -39.47
CA ALA A 19 34.07 -8.36 -38.97
C ALA A 19 32.60 -7.92 -38.88
N ILE A 20 31.78 -8.20 -39.91
CA ILE A 20 30.36 -7.88 -39.91
C ILE A 20 29.62 -8.65 -38.82
N VAL A 21 29.92 -9.93 -38.63
CA VAL A 21 29.29 -10.75 -37.57
C VAL A 21 29.64 -10.21 -36.19
N ILE A 22 30.91 -9.87 -35.94
CA ILE A 22 31.34 -9.29 -34.65
C ILE A 22 30.63 -7.96 -34.41
N VAL A 23 30.56 -7.08 -35.41
CA VAL A 23 29.86 -5.79 -35.29
C VAL A 23 28.37 -6.00 -35.05
N ALA A 24 27.72 -6.89 -35.80
CA ALA A 24 26.30 -7.20 -35.63
C ALA A 24 26.01 -7.74 -34.22
N MET A 25 26.83 -8.66 -33.72
CA MET A 25 26.73 -9.18 -32.35
C MET A 25 26.94 -8.08 -31.31
N ALA A 26 27.94 -7.23 -31.49
CA ALA A 26 28.20 -6.10 -30.61
C ALA A 26 27.01 -5.12 -30.59
N SER A 27 26.41 -4.83 -31.75
CA SER A 27 25.22 -3.97 -31.85
C SER A 27 24.01 -4.59 -31.16
N ILE A 28 23.73 -5.89 -31.36
CA ILE A 28 22.61 -6.57 -30.68
C ILE A 28 22.82 -6.54 -29.16
N ALA A 29 24.03 -6.84 -28.69
CA ALA A 29 24.37 -6.78 -27.28
C ALA A 29 24.18 -5.37 -26.70
N ALA A 30 24.64 -4.33 -27.41
CA ALA A 30 24.45 -2.95 -27.00
C ALA A 30 22.95 -2.58 -26.89
N VAL A 31 22.13 -2.94 -27.88
CA VAL A 31 20.67 -2.68 -27.84
C VAL A 31 20.01 -3.39 -26.66
N ALA A 32 20.34 -4.67 -26.42
CA ALA A 32 19.80 -5.43 -25.29
C ALA A 32 20.20 -4.82 -23.94
N MET A 33 21.46 -4.37 -23.80
CA MET A 33 21.95 -3.68 -22.60
C MET A 33 21.21 -2.36 -22.37
N THR A 34 21.04 -1.53 -23.41
CA THR A 34 20.31 -0.26 -23.31
C THR A 34 18.85 -0.47 -22.91
N HIS A 35 18.20 -1.49 -23.47
CA HIS A 35 16.82 -1.83 -23.09
C HIS A 35 16.71 -2.21 -21.61
N ASN A 36 17.61 -3.07 -21.13
CA ASN A 36 17.63 -3.46 -19.71
C ASN A 36 17.93 -2.27 -18.78
N LEU A 37 18.83 -1.37 -19.19
CA LEU A 37 19.11 -0.15 -18.44
C LEU A 37 17.87 0.74 -18.32
N GLN A 38 17.13 0.95 -19.41
CA GLN A 38 15.90 1.74 -19.39
C GLN A 38 14.83 1.13 -18.49
N LEU A 39 14.66 -0.20 -18.52
CA LEU A 39 13.76 -0.90 -17.61
C LEU A 39 14.17 -0.72 -16.15
N ASN A 40 15.46 -0.86 -15.84
CA ASN A 40 15.97 -0.66 -14.49
C ASN A 40 15.76 0.78 -14.00
N ILE A 41 15.98 1.78 -14.85
CA ILE A 41 15.72 3.19 -14.50
C ILE A 41 14.25 3.39 -14.13
N ARG A 42 13.31 2.90 -14.96
CA ARG A 42 11.87 3.02 -14.69
C ARG A 42 11.48 2.28 -13.40
N ARG A 43 12.02 1.07 -13.19
CA ARG A 43 11.75 0.29 -11.99
C ARG A 43 12.25 1.02 -10.74
N THR A 44 13.48 1.53 -10.77
CA THR A 44 14.05 2.29 -9.66
C THR A 44 13.24 3.57 -9.39
N GLY A 45 12.83 4.29 -10.44
CA GLY A 45 11.96 5.46 -10.28
C GLY A 45 10.61 5.13 -9.63
N ASN A 46 9.98 4.03 -10.02
CA ASN A 46 8.73 3.59 -9.39
C ASN A 46 8.91 3.20 -7.91
N ILE A 47 10.02 2.53 -7.58
CA ILE A 47 10.33 2.19 -6.18
C ILE A 47 10.52 3.47 -5.36
N GLN A 48 11.29 4.44 -5.87
CA GLN A 48 11.48 5.73 -5.18
C GLN A 48 10.16 6.48 -4.98
N ALA A 49 9.29 6.52 -5.98
CA ALA A 49 7.98 7.15 -5.86
C ALA A 49 7.08 6.45 -4.82
N ALA A 50 7.15 5.10 -4.75
CA ALA A 50 6.43 4.33 -3.74
C ALA A 50 6.95 4.61 -2.32
N ASP A 51 8.28 4.63 -2.14
CA ASP A 51 8.91 4.97 -0.86
C ASP A 51 8.56 6.40 -0.43
N GLN A 52 8.60 7.36 -1.36
CA GLN A 52 8.20 8.74 -1.10
C GLN A 52 6.73 8.84 -0.66
N SER A 53 5.82 8.13 -1.32
CA SER A 53 4.39 8.05 -0.94
C SER A 53 4.21 7.44 0.46
N TYR A 54 4.99 6.41 0.78
CA TYR A 54 5.00 5.80 2.12
C TYR A 54 5.45 6.80 3.19
N TYR A 55 6.52 7.56 2.94
CA TYR A 55 6.98 8.59 3.88
C TYR A 55 5.98 9.75 4.03
N TYR A 56 5.29 10.15 2.97
CA TYR A 56 4.19 11.12 3.07
C TYR A 56 3.03 10.60 3.90
N THR A 57 2.70 9.31 3.79
CA THR A 57 1.68 8.67 4.63
C THR A 57 2.09 8.70 6.10
N LEU A 58 3.32 8.30 6.43
CA LEU A 58 3.85 8.36 7.79
C LEU A 58 3.89 9.79 8.35
N GLY A 59 4.28 10.76 7.51
CA GLY A 59 4.26 12.18 7.87
C GLY A 59 2.84 12.67 8.19
N SER A 60 1.86 12.22 7.43
CA SER A 60 0.43 12.54 7.64
C SER A 60 -0.11 11.93 8.93
N GLU A 61 0.28 10.69 9.25
CA GLU A 61 -0.08 10.06 10.53
C GLU A 61 0.57 10.81 11.70
N ALA A 62 1.86 11.15 11.60
CA ALA A 62 2.57 11.89 12.63
C ALA A 62 1.97 13.29 12.85
N TRP A 63 1.57 13.96 11.77
CA TRP A 63 0.86 15.24 11.83
C TRP A 63 -0.50 15.10 12.52
N SER A 64 -1.30 14.10 12.14
CA SER A 64 -2.61 13.82 12.76
C SER A 64 -2.46 13.51 14.26
N ARG A 65 -1.43 12.73 14.63
CA ARG A 65 -1.10 12.46 16.04
C ARG A 65 -0.74 13.74 16.81
N GLY A 66 0.09 14.60 16.22
CA GLY A 66 0.44 15.88 16.84
C GLY A 66 -0.77 16.79 17.04
N MET A 67 -1.71 16.76 16.09
CA MET A 67 -2.98 17.47 16.19
C MET A 67 -3.84 16.96 17.35
N LEU A 68 -4.01 15.64 17.47
CA LEU A 68 -4.76 15.02 18.57
C LEU A 68 -4.09 15.26 19.94
N ILE A 69 -2.76 15.22 20.02
CA ILE A 69 -2.04 15.55 21.26
C ILE A 69 -2.26 17.01 21.65
N ARG A 70 -2.23 17.93 20.68
CA ARG A 70 -2.51 19.34 20.93
C ARG A 70 -3.94 19.53 21.43
N ASP A 71 -4.90 18.88 20.79
CA ASP A 71 -6.31 18.91 21.19
C ASP A 71 -6.48 18.46 22.64
N LEU A 72 -5.88 17.32 23.01
CA LEU A 72 -5.87 16.82 24.40
C LEU A 72 -5.27 17.81 25.41
N LEU A 73 -4.23 18.56 25.03
CA LEU A 73 -3.56 19.54 25.89
C LEU A 73 -4.32 20.87 26.00
N ASP A 74 -4.97 21.29 24.92
CA ASP A 74 -5.79 22.51 24.89
C ASP A 74 -7.14 22.28 25.60
N ASP A 75 -7.56 21.02 25.75
CA ASP A 75 -8.84 20.62 26.30
C ASP A 75 -8.86 20.44 27.84
N GLU A 76 -8.17 21.30 28.60
CA GLU A 76 -8.26 21.27 30.07
C GLU A 76 -9.69 21.56 30.61
N SER A 77 -10.64 21.93 29.75
CA SER A 77 -12.01 22.35 30.12
C SER A 77 -13.16 21.55 29.51
N LYS A 78 -12.97 20.81 28.41
CA LYS A 78 -13.99 19.86 27.91
C LYS A 78 -13.54 18.43 28.23
N LYS A 79 -14.52 17.54 28.24
CA LYS A 79 -14.38 16.13 28.67
C LYS A 79 -14.98 15.17 27.64
N TYR A 80 -15.16 15.65 26.42
CA TYR A 80 -15.86 14.93 25.38
C TYR A 80 -15.29 15.34 24.02
N ASP A 81 -15.08 14.36 23.16
CA ASP A 81 -14.68 14.58 21.77
C ASP A 81 -15.94 14.81 20.91
N SER A 82 -15.87 15.75 19.96
CA SER A 82 -16.98 16.04 19.06
C SER A 82 -16.51 16.36 17.64
N LEU A 83 -17.39 16.16 16.65
CA LEU A 83 -17.08 16.43 15.24
C LEU A 83 -16.92 17.92 14.90
N ASP A 84 -17.18 18.81 15.87
CA ASP A 84 -16.98 20.26 15.73
C ASP A 84 -15.55 20.70 16.08
N GLU A 85 -14.69 19.76 16.45
CA GLU A 85 -13.30 20.02 16.83
C GLU A 85 -12.35 19.99 15.66
N ASN A 86 -11.19 20.63 15.83
CA ASN A 86 -10.23 20.79 14.75
C ASN A 86 -9.81 19.43 14.16
N TRP A 87 -9.64 18.40 15.00
CA TRP A 87 -9.19 17.08 14.56
C TRP A 87 -10.15 16.41 13.57
N ALA A 88 -11.44 16.76 13.61
CA ALA A 88 -12.49 16.20 12.76
C ALA A 88 -12.67 16.95 11.43
N ILE A 89 -12.01 18.10 11.26
CA ILE A 89 -12.09 18.91 10.04
C ILE A 89 -11.21 18.28 8.96
N GLU A 90 -11.82 17.88 7.84
CA GLU A 90 -11.10 17.42 6.67
C GLU A 90 -10.26 18.56 6.08
N LEU A 91 -8.94 18.37 6.06
CA LEU A 91 -8.06 19.32 5.39
C LEU A 91 -8.15 19.17 3.88
N PRO A 92 -8.05 20.29 3.12
CA PRO A 92 -7.92 20.20 1.68
C PRO A 92 -6.63 19.46 1.29
N PRO A 93 -6.59 18.83 0.10
CA PRO A 93 -5.38 18.23 -0.42
C PRO A 93 -4.20 19.20 -0.37
N THR A 94 -3.11 18.79 0.28
CA THR A 94 -1.90 19.59 0.42
C THR A 94 -0.91 19.20 -0.67
N PRO A 95 -0.42 20.15 -1.48
CA PRO A 95 0.52 19.85 -2.55
C PRO A 95 1.87 19.42 -1.97
N VAL A 96 2.42 18.34 -2.52
CA VAL A 96 3.76 17.82 -2.21
C VAL A 96 4.53 17.55 -3.50
N GLU A 97 5.81 17.23 -3.40
CA GLU A 97 6.56 16.81 -4.59
C GLU A 97 5.97 15.50 -5.14
N GLY A 98 5.63 15.49 -6.42
CA GLY A 98 5.08 14.32 -7.09
C GLY A 98 3.57 14.08 -6.90
N GLY A 99 2.85 14.94 -6.18
CA GLY A 99 1.40 14.79 -6.05
C GLY A 99 0.77 15.66 -4.96
N GLU A 100 -0.31 15.15 -4.37
CA GLU A 100 -1.03 15.79 -3.27
C GLU A 100 -1.27 14.76 -2.15
N VAL A 101 -1.37 15.24 -0.92
CA VAL A 101 -1.63 14.42 0.27
C VAL A 101 -2.90 14.92 0.95
N GLN A 102 -3.80 14.01 1.28
CA GLN A 102 -5.01 14.30 2.04
C GLN A 102 -5.10 13.33 3.21
N ALA A 103 -5.44 13.85 4.39
CA ALA A 103 -5.64 13.08 5.60
C ALA A 103 -7.03 13.38 6.17
N VAL A 104 -7.70 12.32 6.63
CA VAL A 104 -8.99 12.39 7.30
C VAL A 104 -8.89 11.58 8.58
N THR A 105 -9.27 12.18 9.70
CA THR A 105 -9.37 11.51 11.00
C THR A 105 -10.82 11.17 11.27
N THR A 106 -11.10 9.97 11.77
CA THR A 106 -12.46 9.54 12.10
C THR A 106 -12.47 8.89 13.47
N ASP A 107 -13.45 9.28 14.29
CA ASP A 107 -13.69 8.61 15.55
C ASP A 107 -14.28 7.21 15.33
N LEU A 108 -13.54 6.19 15.79
CA LEU A 108 -13.96 4.79 15.73
C LEU A 108 -14.89 4.42 16.90
N GLN A 109 -14.88 5.18 18.00
CA GLN A 109 -15.77 4.95 19.16
C GLN A 109 -17.22 5.33 18.86
N GLY A 110 -17.47 6.20 17.87
CA GLY A 110 -18.79 6.44 17.30
C GLY A 110 -19.40 5.25 16.53
N ARG A 111 -18.67 4.14 16.34
CA ARG A 111 -19.15 2.93 15.65
C ARG A 111 -19.39 1.80 16.64
N PHE A 112 -20.23 0.82 16.26
CA PHE A 112 -20.42 -0.39 17.07
C PHE A 112 -19.15 -1.24 17.06
N ASN A 113 -18.59 -1.50 18.25
CA ASN A 113 -17.40 -2.34 18.41
C ASN A 113 -17.79 -3.83 18.35
N LEU A 114 -17.41 -4.52 17.27
CA LEU A 114 -17.68 -5.95 17.08
C LEU A 114 -17.06 -6.83 18.18
N ASN A 115 -15.96 -6.39 18.79
CA ASN A 115 -15.33 -7.14 19.88
C ASN A 115 -16.22 -7.25 21.13
N ASN A 116 -17.27 -6.42 21.24
CA ASN A 116 -18.25 -6.53 22.32
C ASN A 116 -19.14 -7.78 22.21
N LEU A 117 -19.11 -8.50 21.07
CA LEU A 117 -19.86 -9.74 20.86
C LEU A 117 -19.10 -10.98 21.34
N TYR A 118 -17.80 -10.86 21.59
CA TYR A 118 -16.95 -11.96 22.04
C TYR A 118 -17.45 -12.50 23.38
N LEU A 119 -17.55 -13.83 23.47
CA LEU A 119 -18.00 -14.51 24.66
C LEU A 119 -17.14 -15.75 24.91
N GLU A 120 -16.40 -15.75 26.03
CA GLU A 120 -15.64 -16.92 26.45
C GLU A 120 -16.57 -18.06 26.88
N ALA A 121 -16.21 -19.30 26.57
CA ALA A 121 -17.06 -20.48 26.82
C ALA A 121 -17.46 -20.63 28.31
N GLU A 122 -16.53 -20.31 29.21
CA GLU A 122 -16.72 -20.38 30.67
C GLU A 122 -17.07 -19.02 31.30
N ALA A 123 -17.50 -18.05 30.48
CA ALA A 123 -17.86 -16.71 30.96
C ALA A 123 -18.95 -16.74 32.04
N GLU A 124 -18.80 -15.86 33.02
CA GLU A 124 -19.76 -15.64 34.09
C GLU A 124 -21.12 -15.19 33.53
N ALA A 125 -22.19 -15.40 34.31
CA ALA A 125 -23.55 -15.05 33.91
C ALA A 125 -23.69 -13.56 33.51
N GLN A 126 -22.93 -12.67 34.17
CA GLN A 126 -22.92 -11.25 33.84
C GLN A 126 -22.35 -10.98 32.44
N ALA A 127 -21.19 -11.56 32.10
CA ALA A 127 -20.59 -11.42 30.78
C ALA A 127 -21.47 -12.01 29.66
N LYS A 128 -22.15 -13.14 29.94
CA LYS A 128 -23.15 -13.72 29.02
C LYS A 128 -24.32 -12.75 28.78
N GLN A 129 -24.79 -12.09 29.84
CA GLN A 129 -25.86 -11.10 29.73
C GLN A 129 -25.41 -9.87 28.93
N GLU A 130 -24.19 -9.38 29.15
CA GLU A 130 -23.63 -8.24 28.41
C GLU A 130 -23.49 -8.57 26.92
N ALA A 131 -22.89 -9.71 26.57
CA ALA A 131 -22.77 -10.15 25.18
C ALA A 131 -24.14 -10.31 24.50
N ALA A 132 -25.16 -10.83 25.20
CA ALA A 132 -26.52 -10.94 24.68
C ALA A 132 -27.15 -9.57 24.39
N VAL A 133 -26.90 -8.56 25.23
CA VAL A 133 -27.35 -7.18 24.99
C VAL A 133 -26.64 -6.60 23.75
N GLN A 134 -25.33 -6.82 23.62
CA GLN A 134 -24.55 -6.35 22.46
C GLN A 134 -25.00 -7.02 21.16
N LEU A 135 -25.31 -8.32 21.20
CA LEU A 135 -25.86 -9.06 20.07
C LEU A 135 -27.21 -8.48 19.62
N ALA A 136 -28.11 -8.17 20.56
CA ALA A 136 -29.39 -7.56 20.26
C ALA A 136 -29.25 -6.15 19.67
N ILE A 137 -28.28 -5.35 20.15
CA ILE A 137 -27.96 -4.04 19.56
C ILE A 137 -27.48 -4.22 18.12
N PHE A 138 -26.58 -5.17 17.87
CA PHE A 138 -26.05 -5.40 16.53
C PHE A 138 -27.12 -5.90 15.56
N GLN A 139 -28.02 -6.80 16.00
CA GLN A 139 -29.19 -7.22 15.21
C GLN A 139 -30.07 -6.03 14.83
N ARG A 140 -30.31 -5.10 15.76
CA ARG A 140 -31.09 -3.88 15.47
C ARG A 140 -30.40 -2.97 14.45
N ILE A 141 -29.07 -2.85 14.51
CA ILE A 141 -28.28 -2.11 13.51
C ILE A 141 -28.43 -2.77 12.14
N LEU A 142 -28.29 -4.10 12.06
CA LEU A 142 -28.45 -4.85 10.81
C LEU A 142 -29.85 -4.70 10.24
N ALA A 143 -30.89 -4.82 11.08
CA ALA A 143 -32.27 -4.64 10.67
C ALA A 143 -32.54 -3.21 10.15
N ALA A 144 -31.99 -2.18 10.80
CA ALA A 144 -32.09 -0.79 10.34
C ALA A 144 -31.39 -0.53 9.00
N LEU A 145 -30.38 -1.35 8.67
CA LEU A 145 -29.66 -1.32 7.39
C LEU A 145 -30.25 -2.28 6.35
N GLU A 146 -31.41 -2.90 6.64
CA GLU A 146 -32.05 -3.91 5.77
C GLU A 146 -31.16 -5.13 5.47
N LEU A 147 -30.29 -5.50 6.42
CA LEU A 147 -29.39 -6.65 6.33
C LEU A 147 -29.93 -7.86 7.12
N PRO A 148 -29.55 -9.09 6.73
CA PRO A 148 -29.93 -10.29 7.48
C PRO A 148 -29.38 -10.28 8.91
N GLU A 149 -30.28 -10.38 9.90
CA GLU A 149 -29.92 -10.42 11.32
C GLU A 149 -29.08 -11.66 11.70
N SER A 150 -29.12 -12.72 10.88
CA SER A 150 -28.30 -13.92 11.06
C SER A 150 -26.79 -13.64 11.02
N ILE A 151 -26.36 -12.51 10.43
CA ILE A 151 -24.96 -12.09 10.42
C ILE A 151 -24.46 -11.83 11.84
N ALA A 152 -25.32 -11.37 12.75
CA ALA A 152 -24.92 -11.11 14.14
C ALA A 152 -24.46 -12.40 14.83
N GLN A 153 -25.22 -13.49 14.70
CA GLN A 153 -24.84 -14.78 15.27
C GLN A 153 -23.58 -15.33 14.62
N ALA A 154 -23.49 -15.28 13.28
CA ALA A 154 -22.31 -15.75 12.56
C ALA A 154 -21.04 -14.96 12.94
N THR A 155 -21.18 -13.66 13.25
CA THR A 155 -20.06 -12.83 13.70
C THR A 155 -19.64 -13.20 15.11
N GLN A 156 -20.58 -13.42 16.01
CA GLN A 156 -20.29 -13.90 17.37
C GLN A 156 -19.62 -15.28 17.37
N ASP A 157 -20.07 -16.20 16.52
CA ASP A 157 -19.50 -17.55 16.42
C ASP A 157 -18.08 -17.54 15.81
N TRP A 158 -17.71 -16.50 15.05
CA TRP A 158 -16.37 -16.36 14.44
C TRP A 158 -15.33 -15.82 15.42
N LEU A 159 -15.75 -14.99 16.38
CA LEU A 159 -14.90 -14.37 17.40
C LEU A 159 -14.48 -15.39 18.47
#